data_AF-A0A4P7ZT97-F1
#
_entry.id   AF-A0A4P7ZT97-F1
#
_cell.length_a   1.000
_cell.length_b   1.000
_cell.length_c   1.000
_cell.angle_alpha   90.00
_cell.angle_beta   90.00
_cell.angle_gamma   90.00
#
_symmetry.space_group_name_H-M   'P 1'
#
loop_
_entity.id
_entity.type
_entity.pdbx_description
1 polymer ?
#
loop_
_entity_poly.entity_id
_entity_poly.type
_entity_poly.pdbx_seq_one_letter_code
_entity_poly.pdbx_strand_id
1 'polypeptide(L)'
;MRSGSAAALTLTLLAGCVSSPGDPTTTLPGLGDCLRQVEIKRLKRAIERCDGVVEAHPQQPQPRNERALLHSLAGDNQTACRDSLAAERLLKQLPKSAAPDPLLVEEIQLRAQSCRTLTNAPAAGAPSRATSAG
;
A
#
# COMPACT_ATOMS: atom_id res chain seq x y z
N MET A 1 45.10 -43.12 -37.08
CA MET A 1 43.88 -43.91 -36.76
C MET A 1 43.80 -44.07 -35.25
N ARG A 2 42.56 -44.04 -34.72
CA ARG A 2 42.11 -44.26 -33.32
C ARG A 2 42.09 -43.07 -32.36
N SER A 3 40.90 -42.49 -32.34
CA SER A 3 40.25 -41.63 -31.35
C SER A 3 40.19 -42.25 -29.95
N GLY A 4 40.21 -41.41 -28.92
CA GLY A 4 39.79 -41.73 -27.56
C GLY A 4 38.97 -40.55 -27.01
N SER A 5 37.65 -40.72 -26.96
CA SER A 5 36.69 -39.70 -26.51
C SER A 5 36.67 -39.59 -25.00
N ALA A 6 36.97 -38.41 -24.45
CA ALA A 6 36.68 -38.07 -23.06
C ALA A 6 35.27 -37.49 -22.98
N ALA A 7 34.35 -38.22 -22.33
CA ALA A 7 33.02 -37.72 -22.03
C ALA A 7 33.11 -36.69 -20.90
N ALA A 8 32.94 -35.41 -21.24
CA ALA A 8 32.78 -34.34 -20.27
C ALA A 8 31.34 -34.34 -19.75
N LEU A 9 31.15 -34.63 -18.47
CA LEU A 9 29.88 -34.40 -17.77
C LEU A 9 29.66 -32.89 -17.62
N THR A 10 28.73 -32.34 -18.40
CA THR A 10 28.22 -30.98 -18.23
C THR A 10 27.29 -30.93 -17.03
N LEU A 11 27.80 -30.42 -15.90
CA LEU A 11 27.02 -30.09 -14.72
C LEU A 11 26.32 -28.74 -14.97
N THR A 12 25.03 -28.79 -15.30
CA THR A 12 24.16 -27.61 -15.42
C THR A 12 23.92 -27.02 -14.03
N LEU A 13 24.65 -25.96 -13.69
CA LEU A 13 24.32 -25.09 -12.56
C LEU A 13 23.00 -24.38 -12.85
N LEU A 14 21.97 -24.73 -12.09
CA LEU A 14 20.75 -23.94 -11.94
C LEU A 14 21.11 -22.59 -11.32
N ALA A 15 21.32 -21.58 -12.17
CA ALA A 15 21.39 -20.19 -11.74
C ALA A 15 19.99 -19.76 -11.27
N GLY A 16 19.73 -19.92 -9.98
CA GLY A 16 18.60 -19.27 -9.32
C GLY A 16 18.85 -17.76 -9.29
N CYS A 17 17.84 -16.98 -9.70
CA CYS A 17 17.87 -15.52 -9.54
C CYS A 17 17.86 -15.17 -8.05
N VAL A 18 19.05 -15.06 -7.44
CA VAL A 18 19.18 -14.47 -6.11
C VAL A 18 19.19 -12.96 -6.26
N SER A 19 18.08 -12.30 -5.94
CA SER A 19 18.06 -10.86 -5.79
C SER A 19 18.95 -10.50 -4.60
N SER A 20 20.07 -9.81 -4.88
CA SER A 20 20.98 -9.35 -3.84
C SER A 20 20.23 -8.39 -2.89
N PRO A 21 20.35 -8.53 -1.55
CA PRO A 21 19.82 -7.52 -0.65
C PRO A 21 20.61 -6.23 -0.85
N GLY A 22 19.95 -5.23 -1.45
CA GLY A 22 20.51 -3.90 -1.62
C GLY A 22 20.86 -3.27 -0.27
N ASP A 23 21.88 -2.42 -0.29
CA ASP A 23 22.38 -1.69 0.88
C ASP A 23 21.23 -0.91 1.56
N PRO A 24 20.89 -1.20 2.85
CA PRO A 24 19.68 -0.69 3.49
C PRO A 24 19.70 0.82 3.75
N THR A 25 20.85 1.48 3.54
CA THR A 25 21.05 2.88 3.94
C THR A 25 20.64 3.90 2.88
N THR A 26 20.35 3.48 1.63
CA THR A 26 20.12 4.43 0.51
C THR A 26 18.91 4.11 -0.37
N THR A 27 18.11 3.10 -0.04
CA THR A 27 16.97 2.70 -0.89
C THR A 27 15.71 3.43 -0.48
N LEU A 28 15.17 4.27 -1.36
CA LEU A 28 13.84 4.87 -1.18
C LEU A 28 12.81 3.76 -0.94
N PRO A 29 11.84 3.93 -0.01
CA PRO A 29 10.76 2.97 0.16
C PRO A 29 10.06 2.71 -1.19
N GLY A 30 9.66 1.49 -1.48
CA GLY A 30 8.84 1.19 -2.67
C GLY A 30 7.38 1.62 -2.49
N LEU A 31 6.63 1.68 -3.60
CA LEU A 31 5.22 2.13 -3.58
C LEU A 31 4.28 1.24 -2.76
N GLY A 32 4.53 -0.08 -2.73
CA GLY A 32 3.74 -1.06 -1.98
C GLY A 32 4.25 -1.33 -0.56
N ASP A 33 5.13 -0.49 -0.03
CA ASP A 33 5.74 -0.69 1.28
C ASP A 33 4.79 -0.40 2.44
N CYS A 34 3.77 0.45 2.23
CA CYS A 34 2.77 0.83 3.23
C CYS A 34 2.04 -0.39 3.79
N LEU A 35 1.56 -1.29 2.92
CA LEU A 35 0.81 -2.49 3.34
C LEU A 35 1.68 -3.72 3.58
N ARG A 36 3.01 -3.62 3.48
CA ARG A 36 3.89 -4.76 3.76
C ARG A 36 3.90 -5.08 5.26
N GLN A 37 3.62 -6.35 5.58
CA GLN A 37 3.66 -6.87 6.96
C GLN A 37 2.79 -6.05 7.93
N VAL A 38 1.58 -5.70 7.50
CA VAL A 38 0.60 -5.05 8.38
C VAL A 38 0.04 -6.09 9.36
N GLU A 39 0.16 -5.79 10.64
CA GLU A 39 -0.43 -6.57 11.72
C GLU A 39 -1.26 -5.62 12.59
N ILE A 40 -2.51 -5.98 12.91
CA ILE A 40 -3.41 -5.12 13.71
C ILE A 40 -2.78 -4.74 15.06
N LYS A 41 -2.06 -5.67 15.70
CA LYS A 41 -1.36 -5.42 16.98
C LYS A 41 -0.20 -4.44 16.86
N ARG A 42 0.29 -4.17 15.65
CA ARG A 42 1.42 -3.29 15.35
C ARG A 42 1.03 -2.16 14.38
N LEU A 43 -0.25 -1.81 14.34
CA LEU A 43 -0.80 -0.87 13.36
C LEU A 43 -0.12 0.50 13.39
N LYS A 44 0.22 1.01 14.59
CA LYS A 44 0.99 2.26 14.73
C LYS A 44 2.32 2.22 13.95
N ARG A 45 3.07 1.13 14.06
CA ARG A 45 4.33 0.94 13.33
C ARG A 45 4.11 0.83 11.82
N ALA A 46 2.97 0.26 11.39
CA ALA A 46 2.62 0.23 9.97
C ALA A 46 2.33 1.63 9.43
N ILE A 47 1.62 2.45 10.20
CA ILE A 47 1.36 3.86 9.87
C ILE A 47 2.67 4.64 9.76
N GLU A 48 3.57 4.54 10.76
CA GLU A 48 4.88 5.21 10.74
C GLU A 48 5.72 4.84 9.52
N ARG A 49 5.73 3.55 9.13
CA ARG A 49 6.40 3.14 7.87
C ARG A 49 5.74 3.78 6.67
N CYS A 50 4.41 3.75 6.61
CA CYS A 50 3.66 4.28 5.48
C CYS A 50 3.82 5.80 5.33
N ASP A 51 4.00 6.54 6.42
CA ASP A 51 4.35 7.97 6.38
C ASP A 51 5.63 8.21 5.56
N GLY A 52 6.66 7.39 5.77
CA GLY A 52 7.89 7.46 4.98
C GLY A 52 7.68 7.15 3.49
N VAL A 53 6.73 6.26 3.15
CA VAL A 53 6.38 5.98 1.74
C VAL A 53 5.64 7.16 1.12
N VAL A 54 4.70 7.79 1.84
CA VAL A 54 3.98 8.98 1.38
C VAL A 54 4.94 10.15 1.17
N GLU A 55 5.93 10.32 2.04
CA GLU A 55 6.98 11.33 1.91
C GLU A 55 7.87 11.07 0.70
N ALA A 56 8.29 9.81 0.48
CA ALA A 56 9.14 9.44 -0.65
C ALA A 56 8.42 9.54 -2.01
N HIS A 57 7.09 9.40 -2.04
CA HIS A 57 6.27 9.36 -3.25
C HIS A 57 5.12 10.37 -3.22
N PRO A 58 5.40 11.68 -3.11
CA PRO A 58 4.37 12.67 -2.79
C PRO A 58 3.37 12.91 -3.93
N GLN A 59 3.68 12.50 -5.16
CA GLN A 59 2.80 12.63 -6.34
C GLN A 59 2.06 11.35 -6.69
N GLN A 60 2.35 10.25 -5.98
CA GLN A 60 1.72 8.97 -6.27
C GLN A 60 0.44 8.83 -5.42
N PRO A 61 -0.69 8.44 -6.02
CA PRO A 61 -1.94 8.30 -5.30
C PRO A 61 -1.95 7.08 -4.36
N GLN A 62 -1.25 6.01 -4.73
CA GLN A 62 -1.28 4.73 -4.01
C GLN A 62 -0.85 4.83 -2.54
N PRO A 63 0.29 5.45 -2.17
CA PRO A 63 0.69 5.51 -0.76
C PRO A 63 -0.32 6.21 0.15
N ARG A 64 -1.01 7.25 -0.36
CA ARG A 64 -2.07 7.92 0.40
C ARG A 64 -3.32 7.05 0.51
N ASN A 65 -3.68 6.34 -0.54
CA ASN A 65 -4.78 5.36 -0.48
C ASN A 65 -4.52 4.28 0.57
N GLU A 66 -3.31 3.74 0.59
CA GLU A 66 -2.89 2.71 1.55
C GLU A 66 -2.81 3.27 2.98
N ARG A 67 -2.29 4.48 3.17
CA ARG A 67 -2.28 5.15 4.49
C ARG A 67 -3.70 5.41 5.00
N ALA A 68 -4.64 5.74 4.12
CA ALA A 68 -6.04 5.91 4.49
C ALA A 68 -6.64 4.63 5.08
N LEU A 69 -6.34 3.46 4.49
CA LEU A 69 -6.75 2.16 5.06
C LEU A 69 -6.17 1.97 6.46
N LEU A 70 -4.87 2.23 6.66
CA LEU A 70 -4.23 2.05 7.95
C LEU A 70 -4.82 2.95 9.05
N HIS A 71 -5.11 4.22 8.73
CA HIS A 71 -5.79 5.12 9.67
C HIS A 71 -7.22 4.70 9.97
N SER A 72 -7.96 4.20 8.97
CA SER A 72 -9.31 3.66 9.19
C SER A 72 -9.30 2.45 10.12
N LEU A 73 -8.35 1.52 9.94
CA LEU A 73 -8.15 0.39 10.85
C LEU A 73 -7.78 0.84 12.28
N ALA A 74 -7.17 2.01 12.43
CA ALA A 74 -6.82 2.59 13.73
C ALA A 74 -7.97 3.39 14.37
N GLY A 75 -9.11 3.52 13.67
CA GLY A 75 -10.24 4.34 14.09
C GLY A 75 -10.07 5.84 13.83
N ASP A 76 -8.96 6.27 13.23
CA ASP A 76 -8.73 7.66 12.84
C ASP A 76 -9.36 7.95 11.46
N ASN A 77 -10.69 7.97 11.45
CA ASN A 77 -11.46 8.17 10.22
C ASN A 77 -11.25 9.57 9.63
N GLN A 78 -10.90 10.57 10.44
CA GLN A 78 -10.63 11.91 9.95
C GLN A 78 -9.36 11.94 9.09
N THR A 79 -8.26 11.36 9.58
CA THR A 79 -7.03 11.27 8.79
C THR A 79 -7.21 10.37 7.57
N ALA A 80 -7.89 9.22 7.74
CA ALA A 80 -8.22 8.33 6.62
C ALA A 80 -8.96 9.07 5.49
N CYS A 81 -9.92 9.92 5.84
CA CYS A 81 -10.65 10.70 4.86
C CYS A 81 -9.82 11.80 4.19
N ARG A 82 -8.95 12.48 4.94
CA ARG A 82 -8.01 13.44 4.34
C ARG A 82 -7.14 12.78 3.28
N ASP A 83 -6.61 11.59 3.58
CA ASP A 83 -5.76 10.84 2.66
C ASP A 83 -6.53 10.30 1.46
N SER A 84 -7.74 9.76 1.65
CA SER A 84 -8.58 9.26 0.55
C SER A 84 -8.92 10.36 -0.45
N LEU A 85 -9.29 11.54 0.03
CA LEU A 85 -9.57 12.70 -0.81
C LEU A 85 -8.31 13.24 -1.50
N ALA A 86 -7.15 13.17 -0.83
CA ALA A 86 -5.88 13.55 -1.44
C ALA A 86 -5.44 12.57 -2.55
N ALA A 87 -5.60 11.27 -2.34
CA ALA A 87 -5.34 10.25 -3.36
C ALA A 87 -6.22 10.45 -4.60
N GLU A 88 -7.51 10.76 -4.42
CA GLU A 88 -8.42 11.04 -5.52
C GLU A 88 -8.01 12.31 -6.31
N ARG A 89 -7.51 13.35 -5.64
CA ARG A 89 -6.97 14.54 -6.33
C ARG A 89 -5.74 14.20 -7.17
N LEU A 90 -4.85 13.35 -6.66
CA LEU A 90 -3.65 12.93 -7.38
C LEU A 90 -3.99 12.10 -8.62
N LEU A 91 -4.98 11.20 -8.53
CA LEU A 91 -5.47 10.47 -9.70
C LEU A 91 -5.87 11.42 -10.84
N LYS A 92 -6.55 12.52 -10.53
CA LYS A 92 -6.97 13.53 -11.53
C LYS A 92 -5.81 14.33 -12.12
N GLN A 93 -4.67 14.35 -11.44
CA GLN A 93 -3.46 15.06 -11.84
C GLN A 93 -2.45 14.17 -12.58
N LEU A 94 -2.67 12.85 -12.60
CA LEU A 94 -1.79 11.93 -13.31
C LEU A 94 -1.73 12.26 -14.82
N PRO A 95 -0.56 12.09 -15.46
CA PRO A 95 -0.44 12.24 -16.91
C PRO A 95 -1.37 11.24 -17.62
N LYS A 96 -2.04 11.68 -18.69
CA LYS A 96 -2.91 10.80 -19.50
C LYS A 96 -2.17 9.60 -20.11
N SER A 97 -0.85 9.71 -20.27
CA SER A 97 0.03 8.65 -20.77
C SER A 97 0.36 7.57 -19.73
N ALA A 98 0.07 7.81 -18.45
CA ALA A 98 0.29 6.88 -17.36
C ALA A 98 -1.08 6.45 -16.82
N ALA A 99 -1.66 5.42 -17.43
CA ALA A 99 -2.90 4.85 -16.93
C ALA A 99 -2.62 4.11 -15.61
N PRO A 100 -3.20 4.56 -14.47
CA PRO A 100 -3.10 3.83 -13.22
C PRO A 100 -3.86 2.49 -13.31
N ASP A 101 -3.52 1.56 -12.42
CA ASP A 101 -4.25 0.30 -12.25
C ASP A 101 -5.75 0.59 -12.02
N PRO A 102 -6.67 0.01 -12.83
CA PRO A 102 -8.11 0.23 -12.66
C PRO A 102 -8.64 -0.12 -11.27
N LEU A 103 -8.11 -1.15 -10.61
CA LEU A 103 -8.54 -1.53 -9.26
C LEU A 103 -8.14 -0.48 -8.23
N LEU A 104 -6.93 0.09 -8.38
CA LEU A 104 -6.49 1.19 -7.54
C LEU A 104 -7.38 2.43 -7.73
N VAL A 105 -7.78 2.71 -8.97
CA VAL A 105 -8.70 3.82 -9.27
C VAL A 105 -10.04 3.62 -8.58
N GLU A 106 -10.64 2.44 -8.72
CA GLU A 106 -11.92 2.10 -8.10
C GLU A 106 -11.84 2.19 -6.57
N GLU A 107 -10.80 1.63 -5.96
CA GLU A 107 -10.60 1.67 -4.51
C GLU A 107 -10.53 3.12 -3.99
N ILE A 108 -9.73 3.97 -4.64
CA ILE A 108 -9.59 5.37 -4.25
C ILE A 108 -10.92 6.11 -4.36
N GLN A 109 -11.65 5.89 -5.45
CA GLN A 109 -12.95 6.53 -5.68
C GLN A 109 -13.98 6.12 -4.63
N LEU A 110 -14.06 4.82 -4.32
CA LEU A 110 -14.96 4.29 -3.30
C LEU A 110 -14.67 4.90 -1.93
N ARG A 111 -13.41 4.92 -1.50
CA ARG A 111 -13.02 5.50 -0.20
C ARG A 111 -13.30 7.00 -0.14
N ALA A 112 -12.98 7.75 -1.20
CA ALA A 112 -13.28 9.17 -1.28
C ALA A 112 -14.79 9.45 -1.25
N GLN A 113 -15.60 8.62 -1.92
CA GLN A 113 -17.05 8.71 -1.85
C GLN A 113 -17.58 8.43 -0.44
N SER A 114 -17.12 7.35 0.22
CA SER A 114 -17.52 7.04 1.60
C SER A 114 -17.26 8.21 2.55
N CYS A 115 -16.12 8.89 2.38
CA CYS A 115 -15.81 10.07 3.18
C CYS A 115 -16.81 11.21 3.01
N ARG A 116 -17.23 11.50 1.77
CA ARG A 116 -18.23 12.55 1.51
C ARG A 116 -19.59 12.18 2.11
N THR A 117 -19.99 10.93 2.03
CA THR A 117 -21.27 10.46 2.56
C THR A 117 -21.30 10.51 4.09
N LEU A 118 -20.21 10.13 4.76
CA LEU A 118 -20.11 10.14 6.22
C LEU A 118 -19.98 11.55 6.81
N THR A 119 -19.49 12.53 6.05
CA THR A 119 -19.44 13.95 6.49
C THR A 119 -20.76 14.70 6.28
N ASN A 120 -21.71 14.12 5.53
CA ASN A 120 -22.97 14.77 5.17
C ASN A 120 -24.16 14.32 6.04
N ALA A 121 -24.04 13.24 6.81
CA ALA A 121 -25.06 12.78 7.75
C ALA A 121 -24.64 13.12 9.19
N PRO A 122 -25.47 13.82 9.99
CA PRO A 122 -25.15 14.02 11.40
C PRO A 122 -25.08 12.66 12.10
N ALA A 123 -24.05 12.45 12.92
CA ALA A 123 -23.78 11.24 13.69
C ALA A 123 -24.80 10.96 14.83
N ALA A 124 -26.05 11.39 14.66
CA ALA A 124 -27.12 11.23 15.65
C ALA A 124 -27.80 9.85 15.58
N GLY A 125 -27.42 9.00 14.62
CA GLY A 125 -28.09 7.70 14.35
C GLY A 125 -27.33 6.45 14.78
N ALA A 126 -26.14 6.56 15.37
CA ALA A 126 -25.41 5.38 15.82
C ALA A 126 -26.06 4.84 17.12
N PRO A 127 -26.60 3.60 17.14
CA PRO A 127 -27.13 3.04 18.37
C PRO A 127 -26.01 2.89 19.39
N SER A 128 -26.11 3.62 20.50
CA SER A 128 -25.24 3.47 21.66
C SER A 128 -25.21 2.01 22.11
N ARG A 129 -24.00 1.48 22.35
CA ARG A 129 -23.76 0.11 22.82
C ARG A 129 -24.74 -0.23 23.94
N ALA A 130 -25.45 -1.34 23.77
CA ALA A 130 -26.26 -1.95 24.80
C ALA A 130 -25.40 -2.15 26.07
N THR A 131 -25.84 -1.55 27.16
CA THR A 131 -25.38 -1.87 28.52
C THR A 131 -25.58 -3.37 28.74
N SER A 132 -24.49 -4.12 28.82
CA SER A 132 -24.49 -5.47 29.39
C SER A 132 -24.62 -5.33 30.91
N ALA A 133 -25.83 -5.51 31.43
CA ALA A 133 -26.05 -5.76 32.85
C ALA A 133 -25.61 -7.19 33.17
N GLY A 134 -24.71 -7.32 34.14
CA GLY A 134 -24.36 -8.55 34.82
C GLY A 134 -24.20 -8.22 36.30
#